data_AF-A0A836XIQ5-F1
#
_entry.id   AF-A0A836XIQ5-F1
#
_cell.length_a   1.000
_cell.length_b   1.000
_cell.length_c   1.000
_cell.angle_alpha   90.00
_cell.angle_beta   90.00
_cell.angle_gamma   90.00
#
_symmetry.space_group_name_H-M   'P 1'
#
loop_
_entity.id
_entity.type
_entity.pdbx_description
1 polymer ?
#
loop_
_entity_poly.entity_id
_entity_poly.type
_entity_poly.pdbx_seq_one_letter_code
_entity_poly.pdbx_strand_id
1 'polypeptide(L)'
;MFMVNCLLSVNQYAVDNIRSLVKGGLKTMAKSGLKATGSVYGYSRSDDKSLKVVESESVVVSKIFKLYSEHKSLGKVADSLNRQKIETRRGKPFSRMTIKNILNNKTYAGRIVHNGMETKGLHKPIVSTRMWNRCNEMLSAK
;
A
#
# COMPACT_ATOMS: atom_id res chain seq x y z
N MET A 1 22.11 26.02 33.54
CA MET A 1 20.83 25.88 32.79
C MET A 1 20.97 26.24 31.31
N PHE A 2 21.65 27.35 30.94
CA PHE A 2 21.77 27.81 29.54
C PHE A 2 22.50 26.84 28.59
N MET A 3 23.65 26.31 29.01
CA MET A 3 24.47 25.41 28.17
C MET A 3 23.77 24.08 27.83
N VAL A 4 22.96 23.55 28.76
CA VAL A 4 22.16 22.33 28.54
C VAL A 4 21.10 22.58 27.46
N ASN A 5 20.44 23.75 27.49
CA ASN A 5 19.46 24.11 26.47
C ASN A 5 20.09 24.31 25.08
N CYS A 6 21.31 24.86 25.01
CA CYS A 6 22.06 24.95 23.74
C CYS A 6 22.45 23.56 23.20
N LEU A 7 22.92 22.64 24.04
CA LEU A 7 23.24 21.28 23.60
C LEU A 7 22.00 20.53 23.11
N LEU A 8 20.86 20.70 23.79
CA LEU A 8 19.58 20.14 23.37
C LEU A 8 19.11 20.72 22.03
N SER A 9 19.25 22.03 21.80
CA SER A 9 18.84 22.65 20.53
C SER A 9 19.71 22.20 19.35
N VAL A 10 21.03 22.04 19.55
CA VAL A 10 21.94 21.51 18.54
C VAL A 10 21.62 20.05 18.20
N ASN A 11 21.37 19.21 19.21
CA ASN A 11 20.97 17.82 18.98
C ASN A 11 19.62 17.73 18.24
N GLN A 12 18.64 18.55 18.65
CA GLN A 12 17.34 18.62 18.00
C GLN A 12 17.48 19.02 16.52
N TYR A 13 18.33 20.01 16.22
CA TYR A 13 18.63 20.41 14.85
C TYR A 13 19.23 19.27 14.02
N ALA A 14 20.19 18.51 14.57
CA ALA A 14 20.79 17.36 13.89
C ALA A 14 19.74 16.28 13.57
N VAL A 15 18.88 15.95 14.54
CA VAL A 15 17.77 15.00 14.36
C VAL A 15 16.82 15.46 13.25
N ASP A 16 16.45 16.75 13.24
CA ASP A 16 15.52 17.30 12.24
C ASP A 16 16.16 17.37 10.84
N ASN A 17 17.47 17.62 10.75
CA ASN A 17 18.20 17.53 9.49
C ASN A 17 18.19 16.09 8.94
N ILE A 18 18.49 15.08 9.78
CA ILE A 18 18.43 13.66 9.37
C ILE A 18 17.02 13.30 8.90
N ARG A 19 15.97 13.73 9.62
CA ARG A 19 14.58 13.50 9.21
C ARG A 19 14.27 14.14 7.85
N SER A 20 14.78 15.35 7.60
CA SER A 20 14.61 16.04 6.33
C SER A 20 15.27 15.27 5.18
N LEU A 21 16.51 14.80 5.37
CA LEU A 21 17.23 14.01 4.39
C LEU A 21 16.53 12.69 4.05
N VAL A 22 16.05 11.96 5.08
CA VAL A 22 15.28 10.73 4.88
C VAL A 22 14.00 11.01 4.09
N LYS A 23 13.24 12.06 4.44
CA LYS A 23 12.03 12.46 3.70
C LYS A 23 12.36 12.80 2.23
N GLY A 24 13.47 13.49 1.99
CA GLY A 24 13.96 13.80 0.65
C GLY A 24 14.30 12.55 -0.17
N GLY A 25 15.00 11.59 0.43
CA GLY A 25 15.33 10.31 -0.19
C GLY A 25 14.08 9.51 -0.56
N LEU A 26 13.12 9.38 0.36
CA LEU A 26 11.86 8.68 0.12
C LEU A 26 11.02 9.34 -0.99
N LYS A 27 10.98 10.67 -1.03
CA LYS A 27 10.32 11.44 -2.10
C LYS A 27 10.97 11.18 -3.45
N THR A 28 12.30 11.11 -3.52
CA THR A 28 13.04 10.82 -4.74
C THR A 28 12.74 9.42 -5.25
N MET A 29 12.73 8.41 -4.36
CA MET A 29 12.34 7.05 -4.72
C MET A 29 10.91 6.96 -5.28
N ALA A 30 9.97 7.65 -4.64
CA ALA A 30 8.59 7.68 -5.11
C ALA A 30 8.46 8.32 -6.50
N LYS A 31 9.20 9.41 -6.75
CA LYS A 31 9.28 10.06 -8.08
C LYS A 31 9.87 9.13 -9.16
N SER A 32 10.83 8.29 -8.79
CA SER A 32 11.39 7.26 -9.68
C SER A 32 10.44 6.08 -9.93
N GLY A 33 9.22 6.09 -9.38
CA GLY A 33 8.27 5.00 -9.55
C GLY A 33 8.59 3.76 -8.72
N LEU A 34 9.39 3.91 -7.66
CA LEU A 34 9.69 2.87 -6.67
C LEU A 34 8.85 3.08 -5.40
N LYS A 35 8.41 1.99 -4.78
CA LYS A 35 7.63 2.08 -3.54
C LYS A 35 8.56 2.31 -2.36
N ALA A 36 8.55 3.54 -1.85
CA ALA A 36 9.45 3.98 -0.79
C ALA A 36 9.32 3.12 0.49
N THR A 37 8.09 2.86 0.95
CA THR A 37 7.86 2.13 2.22
C THR A 37 6.67 1.16 2.19
N GLY A 38 6.67 0.22 3.14
CA GLY A 38 5.57 -0.69 3.44
C GLY A 38 5.43 -1.88 2.49
N SER A 39 4.98 -3.01 3.05
CA SER A 39 4.63 -4.20 2.26
C SER A 39 3.23 -4.07 1.67
N VAL A 40 3.02 -4.62 0.46
CA VAL A 40 1.72 -4.71 -0.19
C VAL A 40 1.46 -6.18 -0.46
N TYR A 41 0.32 -6.69 0.00
CA TYR A 41 -0.09 -8.07 -0.30
C TYR A 41 -0.20 -8.26 -1.82
N GLY A 42 0.25 -9.39 -2.37
CA GLY A 42 0.35 -9.57 -3.83
C GLY A 42 1.71 -9.16 -4.41
N TYR A 43 2.55 -8.48 -3.62
CA TYR A 43 3.88 -8.04 -4.05
C TYR A 43 4.96 -8.38 -3.03
N SER A 44 6.12 -8.77 -3.52
CA SER A 44 7.36 -8.89 -2.74
C SER A 44 8.33 -7.79 -3.15
N ARG A 45 9.08 -7.27 -2.19
CA ARG A 45 10.13 -6.29 -2.45
C ARG A 45 11.40 -7.04 -2.82
N SER A 46 11.92 -6.80 -4.01
CA SER A 46 13.21 -7.34 -4.45
C SER A 46 14.37 -6.49 -3.89
N ASP A 47 15.58 -7.03 -3.94
CA ASP A 47 16.82 -6.31 -3.58
C ASP A 47 17.00 -4.98 -4.33
N ASP A 48 16.56 -4.95 -5.59
CA ASP A 48 16.53 -3.75 -6.44
C ASP A 48 15.50 -2.68 -6.00
N LYS A 49 14.84 -2.87 -4.85
CA LYS A 49 13.79 -1.99 -4.30
C LYS A 49 12.53 -1.91 -5.18
N SER A 50 12.46 -2.69 -6.25
CA SER A 50 11.30 -2.88 -7.11
C SER A 50 10.30 -3.87 -6.50
N LEU A 51 9.02 -3.72 -6.84
CA LEU A 51 7.95 -4.64 -6.43
C LEU A 51 7.78 -5.73 -7.48
N LYS A 52 8.06 -6.98 -7.09
CA LYS A 52 7.78 -8.18 -7.87
C LYS A 52 6.42 -8.74 -7.49
N VAL A 53 5.64 -9.15 -8.48
CA VAL A 53 4.34 -9.79 -8.25
C VAL A 53 4.55 -11.19 -7.70
N VAL A 54 3.83 -11.54 -6.64
CA VAL A 54 3.76 -12.91 -6.12
C VAL A 54 2.50 -13.55 -6.67
N GLU A 55 2.64 -14.57 -7.52
CA GLU A 55 1.50 -15.12 -8.27
C GLU A 55 0.38 -15.64 -7.36
N SER A 56 0.71 -16.41 -6.32
CA SER A 56 -0.27 -16.96 -5.36
C SER A 56 -1.10 -15.87 -4.68
N GLU A 57 -0.45 -14.83 -4.17
CA GLU A 57 -1.13 -13.70 -3.53
C GLU A 57 -1.87 -12.82 -4.55
N SER A 58 -1.34 -12.69 -5.78
CA SER A 58 -1.94 -11.88 -6.83
C SER A 58 -3.31 -12.42 -7.26
N VAL A 59 -3.47 -13.76 -7.32
CA VAL A 59 -4.75 -14.41 -7.61
C VAL A 59 -5.79 -14.05 -6.55
N VAL A 60 -5.39 -14.06 -5.28
CA VAL A 60 -6.27 -13.67 -4.16
C VAL A 60 -6.69 -12.20 -4.29
N VAL A 61 -5.75 -11.30 -4.62
CA VAL A 61 -6.07 -9.89 -4.86
C VAL A 61 -7.06 -9.73 -6.00
N SER A 62 -6.82 -10.35 -7.16
CA SER A 62 -7.76 -10.29 -8.29
C SER A 62 -9.14 -10.84 -7.91
N LYS A 63 -9.19 -11.89 -7.09
CA LYS A 63 -10.44 -12.45 -6.56
C LYS A 63 -11.17 -11.48 -5.64
N ILE A 64 -10.46 -10.76 -4.77
CA ILE A 64 -11.04 -9.73 -3.90
C ILE A 64 -11.75 -8.64 -4.72
N PHE A 65 -11.11 -8.14 -5.77
CA PHE A 65 -11.71 -7.11 -6.63
C PHE A 65 -12.95 -7.62 -7.37
N LYS A 66 -12.91 -8.86 -7.88
CA LYS A 66 -14.09 -9.50 -8.52
C LYS A 66 -15.25 -9.66 -7.53
N LEU A 67 -15.01 -10.30 -6.38
CA LEU A 67 -16.02 -10.52 -5.35
C LEU A 67 -16.61 -9.22 -4.83
N TYR A 68 -15.79 -8.17 -4.71
CA TYR A 68 -16.28 -6.85 -4.31
C TYR A 68 -17.19 -6.22 -5.37
N SER A 69 -16.82 -6.31 -6.66
CA SER A 69 -17.65 -5.83 -7.76
C SER A 69 -19.01 -6.53 -7.84
N GLU A 70 -19.10 -7.79 -7.39
CA GLU A 70 -20.34 -8.58 -7.36
C GLU A 70 -21.17 -8.30 -6.11
N HIS A 71 -20.60 -8.46 -4.92
CA HIS A 71 -21.34 -8.39 -3.66
C HIS A 71 -21.53 -6.99 -3.11
N LYS A 72 -20.71 -6.01 -3.52
CA LYS A 72 -20.70 -4.61 -3.06
C LYS A 72 -20.65 -4.46 -1.53
N SER A 73 -20.09 -5.46 -0.83
CA SER A 73 -20.05 -5.50 0.63
C SER A 73 -18.74 -6.09 1.12
N LEU A 74 -17.97 -5.29 1.86
CA LEU A 74 -16.70 -5.68 2.46
C LEU A 74 -16.83 -6.90 3.38
N GLY A 75 -17.94 -7.00 4.12
CA GLY A 75 -18.23 -8.13 5.00
C GLY A 75 -18.40 -9.44 4.22
N LYS A 76 -19.24 -9.42 3.19
CA LYS A 76 -19.48 -10.62 2.35
C LYS A 76 -18.20 -11.11 1.67
N VAL A 77 -17.34 -10.20 1.23
CA VAL A 77 -16.03 -10.55 0.66
C VAL A 77 -15.12 -11.20 1.71
N ALA A 78 -15.03 -10.63 2.92
CA ALA A 78 -14.27 -11.23 4.02
C ALA A 78 -14.75 -12.63 4.35
N ASP A 79 -16.06 -12.79 4.54
CA ASP A 79 -16.66 -14.08 4.90
C ASP A 79 -16.43 -15.12 3.78
N SER A 80 -16.51 -14.70 2.52
CA SER A 80 -16.24 -15.58 1.37
C SER A 80 -14.79 -16.07 1.34
N LEU A 81 -13.82 -15.20 1.59
CA LEU A 81 -12.40 -15.56 1.65
C LEU A 81 -12.10 -16.46 2.85
N ASN A 82 -12.66 -16.12 4.02
CA ASN A 82 -12.45 -16.88 5.25
C ASN A 82 -13.08 -18.29 5.16
N ARG A 83 -14.26 -18.43 4.52
CA ARG A 83 -14.85 -19.75 4.22
C ARG A 83 -13.98 -20.61 3.32
N GLN A 84 -13.22 -19.99 2.43
CA GLN A 84 -12.26 -20.67 1.55
C GLN A 84 -10.91 -20.94 2.23
N LYS A 85 -10.77 -20.65 3.53
CA LYS A 85 -9.52 -20.76 4.30
C LYS A 85 -8.35 -20.00 3.67
N ILE A 86 -8.63 -18.89 2.98
CA ILE A 86 -7.60 -18.03 2.42
C ILE A 86 -7.13 -17.07 3.51
N GLU A 87 -5.83 -17.12 3.79
CA GLU A 87 -5.22 -16.33 4.84
C GLU A 87 -4.31 -15.23 4.28
N THR A 88 -4.11 -14.20 5.09
CA THR A 88 -3.11 -13.17 4.82
C THR A 88 -1.70 -13.75 4.95
N ARG A 89 -0.69 -13.02 4.47
CA ARG A 89 0.73 -13.41 4.58
C ARG A 89 1.23 -13.67 6.02
N ARG A 90 0.48 -13.23 7.03
CA ARG A 90 0.76 -13.46 8.46
C ARG A 90 -0.08 -14.60 9.07
N GLY A 91 -0.76 -15.42 8.26
CA GLY A 91 -1.64 -16.50 8.75
C GLY A 91 -2.88 -16.00 9.47
N LYS A 92 -3.35 -14.77 9.18
CA LYS A 92 -4.56 -14.20 9.78
C LYS A 92 -5.71 -14.17 8.77
N PRO A 93 -6.97 -14.33 9.22
CA PRO A 93 -8.14 -14.19 8.36
C PRO A 93 -8.26 -12.77 7.81
N PHE A 94 -8.94 -12.64 6.67
CA PHE A 94 -9.21 -11.33 6.08
C PHE A 94 -10.28 -10.59 6.88
N SER A 95 -9.94 -9.40 7.34
CA SER A 95 -10.88 -8.47 7.98
C SER A 95 -11.47 -7.50 6.95
N ARG A 96 -12.61 -6.90 7.30
CA ARG A 96 -13.23 -5.82 6.49
C ARG A 96 -12.26 -4.65 6.26
N MET A 97 -11.48 -4.30 7.27
CA MET A 97 -10.47 -3.23 7.18
C MET A 97 -9.35 -3.61 6.21
N THR A 98 -8.86 -4.84 6.28
CA THR A 98 -7.83 -5.35 5.36
C THR A 98 -8.28 -5.26 3.92
N ILE A 99 -9.53 -5.67 3.63
CA ILE A 99 -10.10 -5.62 2.29
C ILE A 99 -10.30 -4.18 1.82
N LYS A 100 -10.80 -3.29 2.68
CA LYS A 100 -10.92 -1.85 2.37
C LYS A 100 -9.56 -1.26 1.99
N ASN A 101 -8.52 -1.58 2.74
CA ASN A 101 -7.15 -1.14 2.46
C ASN A 101 -6.62 -1.70 1.13
N ILE A 102 -6.97 -2.94 0.79
CA ILE A 102 -6.60 -3.54 -0.50
C ILE A 102 -7.30 -2.81 -1.65
N LEU A 103 -8.60 -2.59 -1.56
CA LEU A 103 -9.37 -1.93 -2.62
C LEU A 103 -8.95 -0.47 -2.82
N ASN A 104 -8.67 0.27 -1.75
CA ASN A 104 -8.23 1.67 -1.83
C ASN A 104 -6.79 1.85 -2.32
N ASN A 105 -5.98 0.78 -2.34
CA ASN A 105 -4.56 0.92 -2.66
C ASN A 105 -4.34 0.98 -4.18
N LYS A 106 -3.99 2.18 -4.67
CA LYS A 106 -3.68 2.46 -6.07
C LYS A 106 -2.48 1.67 -6.63
N THR A 107 -1.66 1.05 -5.76
CA THR A 107 -0.57 0.16 -6.16
C THR A 107 -1.07 -0.99 -7.03
N TYR A 108 -2.27 -1.53 -6.76
CA TYR A 108 -2.82 -2.61 -7.57
C TYR A 108 -3.14 -2.21 -9.02
N ALA A 109 -3.39 -0.91 -9.25
CA ALA A 109 -3.61 -0.31 -10.56
C ALA A 109 -2.33 0.26 -11.21
N GLY A 110 -1.15 -0.05 -10.67
CA GLY A 110 0.15 0.39 -11.23
C GLY A 110 0.57 1.81 -10.85
N ARG A 111 -0.02 2.40 -9.80
CA ARG A 111 0.33 3.75 -9.32
C ARG A 111 0.90 3.69 -7.91
N ILE A 112 1.89 4.51 -7.62
CA ILE A 112 2.49 4.62 -6.30
C ILE A 112 2.10 5.97 -5.71
N VAL A 113 1.68 5.94 -4.44
CA VAL A 113 1.31 7.14 -3.69
C VAL A 113 2.29 7.31 -2.54
N HIS A 114 2.90 8.48 -2.43
CA HIS A 114 3.77 8.84 -1.32
C HIS A 114 3.55 10.30 -0.90
N ASN A 115 3.09 10.52 0.32
CA ASN A 115 2.77 11.86 0.86
C ASN A 115 1.92 12.72 -0.11
N GLY A 116 0.85 12.13 -0.65
CA GLY A 116 -0.06 12.82 -1.59
C GLY A 116 0.45 12.96 -3.03
N MET A 117 1.73 12.66 -3.31
CA MET A 117 2.23 12.57 -4.69
C MET A 117 1.86 11.22 -5.28
N GLU A 118 1.21 11.24 -6.44
CA GLU A 118 0.94 10.07 -7.25
C GLU A 118 1.93 10.00 -8.41
N THR A 119 2.51 8.83 -8.61
CA THR A 119 3.47 8.60 -9.69
C THR A 119 3.19 7.24 -10.32
N LYS A 120 3.46 7.10 -11.61
CA LYS A 120 3.36 5.81 -12.30
C LYS A 120 4.41 4.85 -11.72
N GLY A 121 3.97 3.71 -11.23
CA GLY A 121 4.86 2.69 -10.69
C GLY A 121 5.56 1.93 -11.81
N LEU A 122 6.77 1.45 -11.54
CA LEU A 122 7.53 0.58 -12.44
C LEU A 122 7.07 -0.90 -12.37
N HIS A 123 6.23 -1.24 -11.39
CA HIS A 123 5.78 -2.61 -11.16
C HIS A 123 4.61 -3.01 -12.06
N LYS A 124 4.46 -4.31 -12.27
CA LYS A 124 3.34 -4.86 -13.03
C LYS A 124 2.02 -4.71 -12.25
N PRO A 125 0.98 -4.08 -12.82
CA PRO A 125 -0.32 -3.98 -12.16
C PRO A 125 -1.00 -5.36 -12.09
N ILE A 126 -1.65 -5.66 -10.96
CA ILE A 126 -2.46 -6.88 -10.77
C ILE A 126 -3.88 -6.68 -11.29
N VAL A 127 -4.39 -5.44 -11.23
CA VAL A 127 -5.76 -5.10 -11.58
C VAL A 127 -5.77 -3.97 -12.61
N SER A 128 -6.69 -4.01 -13.57
CA SER A 128 -6.85 -2.94 -14.55
C SER A 128 -7.34 -1.65 -13.88
N THR A 129 -6.90 -0.50 -14.38
CA THR A 129 -7.34 0.81 -13.87
C THR A 129 -8.86 0.95 -13.90
N ARG A 130 -9.53 0.38 -14.92
CA ARG A 130 -10.98 0.38 -15.04
C ARG A 130 -11.67 -0.37 -13.89
N MET A 131 -11.19 -1.57 -13.56
CA MET A 131 -11.75 -2.36 -12.45
C MET A 131 -11.52 -1.66 -11.11
N TRP A 132 -10.33 -1.09 -10.93
CA TRP A 132 -10.00 -0.33 -9.72
C TRP A 132 -10.91 0.89 -9.53
N ASN A 133 -11.08 1.71 -10.59
CA ASN A 133 -11.96 2.88 -10.56
C ASN A 133 -13.40 2.49 -10.20
N ARG A 134 -13.94 1.45 -10.83
CA ARG A 134 -15.29 0.93 -10.54
C ARG A 134 -15.46 0.54 -9.07
N CYS A 135 -14.49 -0.19 -8.50
CA CYS A 135 -14.55 -0.55 -7.08
C CYS A 135 -14.44 0.67 -6.17
N ASN A 136 -13.61 1.65 -6.53
CA ASN A 136 -13.43 2.87 -5.74
C ASN A 136 -14.68 3.77 -5.78
N GLU A 137 -15.35 3.88 -6.93
CA GLU A 137 -16.64 4.58 -7.05
C GLU A 137 -17.71 3.95 -6.14
N MET A 138 -17.80 2.61 -6.12
CA MET A 138 -18.71 1.89 -5.22
C MET A 138 -18.38 2.09 -3.74
N LEU A 139 -17.10 2.30 -3.40
CA LEU A 139 -16.67 2.60 -2.04
C LEU A 139 -17.00 4.03 -1.62
N SER A 140 -16.93 4.99 -2.55
CA SER A 140 -17.24 6.40 -2.29
C SER A 140 -18.73 6.71 -2.28
N ALA A 141 -19.55 5.90 -2.96
CA ALA A 141 -21.00 6.07 -3.03
C ALA A 141 -21.76 5.66 -1.75
N LYS A 142 -21.06 5.34 -0.66
CA LYS A 142 -21.63 4.80 0.58
C LYS A 142 -21.04 5.49 1.80
#